data_AF-A0A2I0V8F8-F1
#
_entry.id   AF-A0A2I0V8F8-F1
#
_cell.length_a   1.000
_cell.length_b   1.000
_cell.length_c   1.000
_cell.angle_alpha   90.00
_cell.angle_beta   90.00
_cell.angle_gamma   90.00
#
_symmetry.space_group_name_H-M   'P 1'
#
loop_
_entity.id
_entity.type
_entity.pdbx_description
1 polymer ?
#
loop_
_entity_poly.entity_id
_entity_poly.type
_entity_poly.pdbx_seq_one_letter_code
_entity_poly.pdbx_strand_id
1 'polypeptide(L)'
;MTGMKSLFKEIAMSKKSEVKFDDNNAVQVEGKGSIAVGTNDRKVKLLHDVLYVPKLAHNLLSIGQLIDCGYKVEFDEKACKIEDKKVSNKLQEFRWLQKNFSTQYFNSSR
;
A
#
# COMPACT_ATOMS: atom_id res chain seq x y z
N MET A 1 -3.55 -1.42 -1.25
CA MET A 1 -4.43 -1.72 -2.40
C MET A 1 -3.74 -1.30 -3.68
N THR A 2 -3.97 -2.01 -4.78
CA THR A 2 -3.41 -1.65 -6.09
C THR A 2 -4.32 -2.09 -7.23
N GLY A 3 -4.36 -1.30 -8.31
CA GLY A 3 -4.98 -1.69 -9.58
C GLY A 3 -4.03 -2.46 -10.51
N MET A 4 -2.77 -2.64 -10.13
CA MET A 4 -1.74 -3.27 -10.94
C MET A 4 -1.59 -4.75 -10.57
N LYS A 5 -2.19 -5.63 -11.37
CA LYS A 5 -2.11 -7.09 -11.16
C LYS A 5 -0.67 -7.62 -11.21
N SER A 6 0.20 -7.00 -12.01
CA SER A 6 1.61 -7.39 -12.19
C SER A 6 2.48 -7.22 -10.94
N LEU A 7 2.03 -6.48 -9.93
CA LEU A 7 2.77 -6.31 -8.66
C LEU A 7 2.61 -7.50 -7.71
N PHE A 8 1.62 -8.37 -7.93
CA PHE A 8 1.36 -9.52 -7.09
C PHE A 8 2.29 -10.68 -7.41
N LYS A 9 2.89 -11.26 -6.36
CA LYS A 9 3.61 -12.52 -6.46
C LYS A 9 2.65 -13.70 -6.47
N GLU A 10 1.63 -13.62 -5.62
CA GLU A 10 0.51 -14.53 -5.59
C GLU A 10 -0.78 -13.74 -5.33
N ILE A 11 -1.88 -14.15 -5.97
CA ILE A 11 -3.19 -13.51 -5.83
C ILE A 11 -4.30 -14.55 -5.92
N ALA A 12 -5.18 -14.55 -4.92
CA ALA A 12 -6.44 -15.27 -4.94
C ALA A 12 -7.52 -14.35 -5.49
N MET A 13 -8.14 -14.72 -6.61
CA MET A 13 -9.21 -13.94 -7.22
C MET A 13 -10.53 -14.22 -6.50
N SER A 14 -11.25 -13.14 -6.14
CA SER A 14 -12.57 -13.21 -5.52
C SER A 14 -13.32 -11.91 -5.74
N LYS A 15 -14.59 -11.98 -6.14
CA LYS A 15 -15.47 -10.80 -6.34
C LYS A 15 -16.52 -10.66 -5.24
N LYS A 16 -16.16 -10.98 -4.00
CA LYS A 16 -17.11 -11.08 -2.88
C LYS A 16 -17.21 -9.81 -2.03
N SER A 17 -16.36 -8.81 -2.29
CA SER A 17 -16.22 -7.65 -1.41
C SER A 17 -16.01 -6.37 -2.20
N GLU A 18 -16.44 -5.25 -1.63
CA GLU A 18 -16.24 -3.91 -2.17
C GLU A 18 -15.49 -3.03 -1.17
N VAL A 19 -14.79 -2.04 -1.69
CA VAL A 19 -14.20 -0.95 -0.88
C VAL A 19 -15.00 0.31 -1.15
N LYS A 20 -15.45 0.96 -0.08
CA LYS A 20 -16.17 2.23 -0.15
C LYS A 20 -15.20 3.38 0.13
N PHE A 21 -15.22 4.40 -0.72
CA PHE A 21 -14.41 5.61 -0.56
C PHE A 21 -15.20 6.72 0.15
N ASP A 22 -14.51 7.82 0.44
CA ASP A 22 -15.03 9.00 1.12
C ASP A 22 -16.09 9.74 0.30
N ASP A 23 -16.03 9.65 -1.02
CA ASP A 23 -17.04 10.13 -1.96
C ASP A 23 -18.31 9.24 -2.04
N ASN A 24 -18.45 8.28 -1.11
CA ASN A 24 -19.48 7.24 -1.08
C ASN A 24 -19.48 6.27 -2.27
N ASN A 25 -18.56 6.39 -3.23
CA ASN A 25 -18.45 5.42 -4.31
C ASN A 25 -17.87 4.11 -3.79
N ALA A 26 -18.43 3.01 -4.26
CA ALA A 26 -17.94 1.67 -4.00
C ALA A 26 -17.25 1.11 -5.24
N VAL A 27 -16.12 0.42 -5.03
CA VAL A 27 -15.43 -0.30 -6.09
C VAL A 27 -15.25 -1.76 -5.71
N GLN A 28 -15.41 -2.62 -6.71
CA GLN A 28 -15.24 -4.05 -6.56
C GLN A 28 -13.77 -4.41 -6.27
N VAL A 29 -13.56 -5.18 -5.21
CA VAL A 29 -12.32 -5.93 -5.01
C VAL A 29 -12.40 -7.20 -5.84
N GLU A 30 -11.40 -7.45 -6.67
CA GLU A 30 -11.35 -8.62 -7.55
C GLU A 30 -10.37 -9.69 -7.08
N GLY A 31 -9.50 -9.38 -6.12
CA GLY A 31 -8.63 -10.36 -5.52
C GLY A 31 -7.87 -9.83 -4.31
N LYS A 32 -7.16 -10.74 -3.66
CA LYS A 32 -6.33 -10.46 -2.49
C LYS A 32 -5.07 -11.31 -2.56
N GLY A 33 -3.92 -10.73 -2.22
CA GLY A 33 -2.65 -11.43 -2.35
C GLY A 33 -1.49 -10.71 -1.69
N SER A 34 -0.27 -11.17 -1.98
CA SER A 34 0.96 -10.54 -1.49
C SER A 34 1.70 -9.84 -2.61
N ILE A 35 2.27 -8.68 -2.30
CA ILE A 35 3.17 -7.95 -3.20
C ILE A 35 4.57 -7.89 -2.60
N ALA A 36 5.57 -7.95 -3.47
CA ALA A 36 6.97 -7.75 -3.09
C ALA A 36 7.27 -6.26 -2.97
N VAL A 37 7.74 -5.83 -1.81
CA VAL A 37 8.32 -4.51 -1.58
C VAL A 37 9.82 -4.71 -1.37
N GLY A 38 10.58 -4.37 -2.40
CA GLY A 38 12.03 -4.47 -2.41
C GLY A 38 12.66 -3.10 -2.52
N THR A 39 13.75 -2.91 -1.79
CA THR A 39 14.75 -1.87 -2.05
C THR A 39 15.98 -2.55 -2.66
N ASN A 40 16.61 -1.92 -3.66
CA ASN A 40 17.61 -2.47 -4.62
C ASN A 40 18.43 -3.72 -4.19
N ASP A 41 18.91 -3.81 -2.95
CA ASP A 41 19.81 -4.88 -2.51
C ASP A 41 19.09 -6.14 -1.99
N ARG A 42 18.25 -6.78 -2.82
CA ARG A 42 17.83 -8.20 -2.76
C ARG A 42 17.06 -8.74 -1.53
N LYS A 43 16.89 -7.98 -0.44
CA LYS A 43 15.97 -8.36 0.66
C LYS A 43 14.55 -7.92 0.31
N VAL A 44 13.80 -8.82 -0.30
CA VAL A 44 12.37 -8.62 -0.59
C VAL A 44 11.57 -8.80 0.69
N LYS A 45 10.82 -7.78 1.11
CA LYS A 45 9.76 -7.94 2.12
C LYS A 45 8.43 -8.11 1.40
N LEU A 46 7.52 -8.87 1.99
CA LEU A 46 6.19 -9.07 1.44
C LEU A 46 5.19 -8.20 2.23
N LEU A 47 4.41 -7.41 1.51
CA LEU A 47 3.17 -6.87 2.05
C LEU A 47 2.08 -7.90 1.76
N HIS A 48 1.51 -8.45 2.82
CA HIS A 48 0.42 -9.42 2.73
C HIS A 48 -0.94 -8.72 2.67
N ASP A 49 -1.97 -9.50 2.33
CA ASP A 49 -3.36 -9.06 2.37
C ASP A 49 -3.68 -7.83 1.51
N VAL A 50 -2.91 -7.59 0.45
CA VAL A 50 -3.10 -6.46 -0.45
C VAL A 50 -4.30 -6.74 -1.35
N LEU A 51 -5.26 -5.81 -1.36
CA LEU A 51 -6.44 -5.90 -2.22
C LEU A 51 -6.11 -5.47 -3.66
N TYR A 52 -6.56 -6.27 -4.61
CA TYR A 52 -6.55 -5.98 -6.04
C TYR A 52 -7.87 -5.33 -6.46
N VAL A 53 -7.77 -4.09 -6.94
CA VAL A 53 -8.90 -3.24 -7.30
C VAL A 53 -8.61 -2.62 -8.67
N PRO A 54 -8.97 -3.26 -9.80
CA PRO A 54 -8.54 -2.84 -11.14
C PRO A 54 -8.92 -1.40 -11.50
N LYS A 55 -10.04 -0.91 -10.95
CA LYS A 55 -10.54 0.46 -11.18
C LYS A 55 -9.80 1.53 -10.37
N LEU A 56 -8.80 1.16 -9.57
CA LEU A 56 -8.06 2.09 -8.73
C LEU A 56 -7.05 2.88 -9.56
N ALA A 57 -7.20 4.20 -9.61
CA ALA A 57 -6.33 5.09 -10.40
C ALA A 57 -4.88 5.13 -9.89
N HIS A 58 -4.68 5.06 -8.58
CA HIS A 58 -3.37 5.12 -7.94
C HIS A 58 -3.24 4.07 -6.84
N ASN A 59 -2.04 3.51 -6.67
CA ASN A 59 -1.78 2.54 -5.62
C ASN A 59 -1.86 3.20 -4.23
N LEU A 60 -2.48 2.51 -3.29
CA LEU A 60 -2.61 2.95 -1.91
C LEU A 60 -1.81 2.02 -1.01
N LEU A 61 -0.68 2.49 -0.50
CA LEU A 61 0.16 1.74 0.44
C LEU A 61 -0.32 1.98 1.88
N SER A 62 -0.48 0.89 2.64
CA SER A 62 -0.82 0.99 4.06
C SER A 62 0.44 1.30 4.87
N ILE A 63 0.44 2.45 5.56
CA ILE A 63 1.53 2.86 6.46
C ILE A 63 1.69 1.84 7.59
N GLY A 64 0.58 1.36 8.17
CA GLY A 64 0.61 0.35 9.24
C GLY A 64 1.34 -0.92 8.80
N GLN A 65 0.99 -1.46 7.63
CA GLN A 65 1.65 -2.67 7.12
C GLN A 65 3.14 -2.45 6.83
N LEU A 66 3.54 -1.25 6.39
CA LEU A 66 4.96 -0.91 6.22
C LEU A 66 5.70 -0.91 7.56
N ILE A 67 5.10 -0.31 8.59
CA ILE A 67 5.67 -0.29 9.95
C ILE A 67 5.79 -1.71 10.50
N ASP A 68 4.76 -2.54 10.34
CA ASP A 68 4.73 -3.94 10.77
C ASP A 68 5.80 -4.77 10.04
N CYS A 69 6.08 -4.45 8.77
CA CYS A 69 7.18 -5.04 8.01
C CYS A 69 8.58 -4.50 8.41
N GLY A 70 8.66 -3.67 9.45
CA GLY A 70 9.90 -3.11 9.96
C GLY A 70 10.47 -1.99 9.11
N TYR A 71 9.64 -1.29 8.35
CA TYR A 71 10.03 -0.01 7.75
C TYR A 71 9.79 1.14 8.73
N LYS A 72 10.60 2.18 8.60
CA LYS A 72 10.38 3.52 9.15
C LYS A 72 9.77 4.36 8.03
N VAL A 73 8.71 5.08 8.34
CA VAL A 73 8.06 5.98 7.39
C VAL A 73 8.12 7.38 7.98
N GLU A 74 8.72 8.31 7.25
CA GLU A 74 8.84 9.72 7.62
C GLU A 74 8.17 10.58 6.56
N PHE A 75 7.45 11.60 7.01
CA PHE A 75 6.78 12.55 6.15
C PHE A 75 7.38 13.93 6.38
N ASP A 76 7.75 14.62 5.29
CA ASP A 76 8.15 16.02 5.31
C ASP A 76 7.33 16.83 4.29
N GLU A 77 7.62 18.14 4.19
CA GLU A 77 6.89 19.05 3.30
C GLU A 77 6.95 18.68 1.81
N LYS A 78 7.94 17.88 1.40
CA LYS A 78 8.29 17.59 0.00
C LYS A 78 8.12 16.11 -0.37
N ALA A 79 8.27 15.20 0.59
CA ALA A 79 8.23 13.78 0.33
C ALA A 79 7.75 12.93 1.52
N CYS A 80 7.40 11.69 1.18
CA CYS A 80 7.38 10.54 2.07
C CYS A 80 8.68 9.74 1.87
N LYS A 81 9.37 9.43 2.96
CA LYS A 81 10.60 8.63 2.99
C LYS A 81 10.31 7.31 3.69
N ILE A 82 10.63 6.20 3.03
CA ILE A 82 10.50 4.86 3.58
C ILE A 82 11.91 4.27 3.72
N GLU A 83 12.28 3.93 4.95
CA GLU A 83 13.60 3.39 5.30
C GLU A 83 13.48 1.99 5.92
N ASP A 84 14.36 1.07 5.53
CA ASP A 84 14.44 -0.25 6.20
C ASP A 84 15.18 -0.14 7.53
N LYS A 85 14.50 -0.35 8.67
CA LYS A 85 15.11 -0.28 10.00
C LYS A 85 16.28 -1.25 10.21
N LYS A 86 16.35 -2.33 9.42
CA LYS A 86 17.42 -3.35 9.52
C LYS A 86 18.61 -3.05 8.61
N VAL A 87 18.46 -2.16 7.64
CA VAL A 87 19.50 -1.82 6.66
C VAL A 87 19.59 -0.30 6.60
N SER A 88 20.48 0.26 7.41
CA SER A 88 20.59 1.68 7.81
C SER A 88 20.71 2.72 6.68
N ASN A 89 20.69 2.32 5.41
CA ASN A 89 21.03 3.16 4.27
C ASN A 89 20.03 3.05 3.09
N LYS A 90 18.90 2.35 3.25
CA LYS A 90 17.97 2.12 2.13
C LYS A 90 16.74 2.99 2.27
N LEU A 91 16.79 4.14 1.60
CA LEU A 91 15.73 5.13 1.57
C LEU A 91 15.03 5.11 0.20
N GLN A 92 13.74 4.84 0.18
CA GLN A 92 12.89 5.13 -0.97
C GLN A 92 12.16 6.46 -0.71
N GLU A 93 12.41 7.45 -1.56
CA GLU A 93 11.74 8.75 -1.50
C GLU A 93 10.59 8.79 -2.51
N PHE A 94 9.40 9.12 -2.04
CA PHE A 94 8.23 9.40 -2.85
C PHE A 94 7.89 10.88 -2.70
N ARG A 95 8.17 11.67 -3.75
CA ARG A 95 7.80 13.08 -3.77
C ARG A 95 6.29 13.24 -3.91
N TRP A 96 5.75 14.25 -3.25
CA TRP A 96 4.34 14.57 -3.37
C TRP A 96 4.00 14.94 -4.82
N LEU A 97 3.15 14.14 -5.47
CA LEU A 97 2.55 14.52 -6.76
C LEU A 97 1.33 15.43 -6.54
N GLN A 98 0.59 15.21 -5.45
CA GLN A 98 -0.48 16.07 -4.92
C GLN A 98 -0.51 15.92 -3.38
N LYS A 99 -0.82 16.99 -2.64
CA LYS A 99 -0.86 17.00 -1.15
C LYS A 99 -2.20 16.51 -0.55
N ASN A 100 -3.02 15.84 -1.35
CA ASN A 100 -4.36 15.42 -0.93
C ASN A 100 -4.29 14.03 -0.30
N PHE A 101 -4.16 13.98 1.03
CA PHE A 101 -4.46 12.76 1.78
C PHE A 101 -5.95 12.75 2.12
N SER A 102 -6.69 11.76 1.62
CA SER A 102 -7.95 11.37 2.27
C SER A 102 -7.58 10.60 3.53
N THR A 103 -7.84 11.19 4.70
CA THR A 103 -7.78 10.47 5.98
C THR A 103 -9.01 9.59 6.07
N GLN A 104 -8.91 8.34 5.62
CA GLN A 104 -9.95 7.36 5.91
C GLN A 104 -9.85 6.99 7.40
N TYR A 105 -10.82 7.45 8.20
CA TYR A 105 -11.02 6.95 9.56
C TYR A 105 -11.33 5.46 9.47
N PHE A 106 -10.36 4.60 9.80
CA PHE A 106 -10.62 3.19 10.05
C PHE A 106 -11.35 3.06 11.38
N ASN A 107 -12.68 3.09 11.34
CA ASN A 107 -13.49 2.59 12.44
C ASN A 107 -13.31 1.07 12.50
N SER A 108 -12.38 0.63 13.35
CA SER A 108 -12.39 -0.73 13.88
C SER A 108 -13.56 -0.82 14.87
N SER A 109 -14.77 -1.02 14.36
CA SER A 109 -15.87 -1.51 15.20
C SER A 109 -15.51 -2.94 15.62
N ARG A 110 -15.10 -3.11 16.87
CA ARG A 110 -15.20 -4.40 17.57
C ARG A 110 -16.62 -4.57 18.07
#